data_AF-A0A958ZCQ9-F1
#
_entry.id   AF-A0A958ZCQ9-F1
#
_cell.length_a   1.000
_cell.length_b   1.000
_cell.length_c   1.000
_cell.angle_alpha   90.00
_cell.angle_beta   90.00
_cell.angle_gamma   90.00
#
_symmetry.space_group_name_H-M   'P 1'
#
loop_
_entity.id
_entity.type
_entity.pdbx_description
1 polymer ?
#
loop_
_entity_poly.entity_id
_entity_poly.type
_entity_poly.pdbx_seq_one_letter_code
_entity_poly.pdbx_strand_id
1 'polypeptide(L)'
;IELMKFIYCNLDLTKANYSETKKGKVYLQFSIDTTGKPIDLRVMKTPNEDYSKEAIRLVNLMPSWTIATQNGIAIEQQWTLSIVFDNDWKQKHCQ
;
A
#
# COMPACT_ATOMS: atom_id res chain seq x y z
N ILE A 1 12.09 -1.53 8.73
CA ILE A 1 11.75 -0.67 7.57
C ILE A 1 10.40 -0.05 7.87
N GLU A 2 10.31 1.28 7.81
CA GLU A 2 9.04 1.98 8.03
C GLU A 2 8.15 1.81 6.79
N LEU A 3 6.95 1.26 6.97
CA LEU A 3 5.98 0.96 5.90
C LEU A 3 5.74 2.16 4.97
N MET A 4 5.53 3.33 5.56
CA MET A 4 5.27 4.57 4.82
C MET A 4 6.47 4.96 3.96
N LYS A 5 7.69 4.86 4.50
CA LYS A 5 8.91 5.14 3.73
C LYS A 5 9.06 4.21 2.53
N PHE A 6 8.84 2.91 2.71
CA PHE A 6 8.88 1.96 1.59
C PHE A 6 7.85 2.32 0.52
N ILE A 7 6.60 2.56 0.91
CA ILE A 7 5.52 2.92 -0.01
C ILE A 7 5.88 4.15 -0.84
N TYR A 8 6.26 5.26 -0.19
CA TYR A 8 6.45 6.53 -0.89
C TYR A 8 7.79 6.60 -1.65
N CYS A 9 8.79 5.82 -1.27
CA CYS A 9 9.99 5.67 -2.09
C CYS A 9 9.78 4.80 -3.32
N ASN A 10 8.89 3.82 -3.27
CA ASN A 10 8.60 2.94 -4.41
C ASN A 10 7.42 3.42 -5.27
N LEU A 11 6.66 4.43 -4.81
CA LEU A 11 5.53 5.02 -5.52
C LEU A 11 5.99 5.67 -6.83
N ASP A 12 5.47 5.15 -7.93
CA ASP A 12 5.74 5.64 -9.27
C ASP A 12 4.56 6.50 -9.77
N LEU A 13 4.71 7.82 -9.62
CA LEU A 13 3.71 8.79 -10.06
C LEU A 13 3.51 8.79 -11.58
N THR A 14 4.49 8.33 -12.36
CA THR A 14 4.34 8.24 -13.82
C THR A 14 3.42 7.10 -14.21
N LYS A 15 3.57 5.92 -13.59
CA LYS A 15 2.65 4.76 -13.79
C LYS A 15 1.23 5.05 -13.32
N ALA A 16 1.10 5.92 -12.32
CA ALA A 16 -0.19 6.36 -11.82
C ALA A 16 -0.87 7.39 -12.74
N ASN A 17 -0.24 7.88 -13.82
CA ASN A 17 -0.74 9.02 -14.61
C ASN A 17 -1.07 10.25 -13.74
N TYR A 18 -0.24 10.50 -12.73
CA TYR A 18 -0.44 11.59 -11.77
C TYR A 18 -0.25 12.97 -12.42
N SER A 19 -1.00 13.95 -11.89
CA SER A 19 -0.74 15.37 -12.11
C SER A 19 -1.12 16.15 -10.85
N GLU A 20 -0.56 17.35 -10.66
CA GLU A 20 -0.84 18.18 -9.48
C GLU A 20 -2.32 18.52 -9.28
N THR A 21 -3.10 18.51 -10.36
CA THR A 21 -4.56 18.74 -10.32
C THR A 21 -5.37 17.51 -9.93
N LYS A 22 -4.76 16.32 -9.91
CA LYS A 22 -5.42 15.00 -9.69
C LYS A 22 -4.97 14.33 -8.40
N LYS A 23 -4.76 15.08 -7.32
CA LYS A 23 -4.42 14.51 -6.01
C LYS A 23 -5.54 13.58 -5.51
N GLY A 24 -5.18 12.55 -4.76
CA GLY A 24 -6.19 11.64 -4.24
C GLY A 24 -5.64 10.54 -3.34
N LYS A 25 -6.54 9.73 -2.80
CA LYS A 25 -6.21 8.70 -1.82
C LYS A 25 -6.86 7.37 -2.19
N VAL A 26 -6.04 6.33 -2.26
CA VAL A 26 -6.49 4.95 -2.48
C VAL A 26 -6.52 4.23 -1.15
N TYR A 27 -7.61 3.53 -0.89
CA TYR A 27 -7.80 2.67 0.27
C TYR A 27 -7.81 1.22 -0.19
N LEU A 28 -6.94 0.43 0.40
CA LEU A 28 -6.74 -1.00 0.12
C LEU A 28 -7.07 -1.77 1.38
N GLN A 29 -7.66 -2.94 1.20
CA GLN A 29 -7.85 -3.93 2.25
C GLN A 29 -7.25 -5.26 1.78
N PHE A 30 -6.51 -5.94 2.65
CA PHE A 30 -5.92 -7.25 2.36
C PHE A 30 -5.69 -7.99 3.66
N SER A 31 -5.54 -9.31 3.61
CA SER A 31 -5.09 -10.11 4.75
C SER A 31 -3.61 -10.44 4.61
N ILE A 32 -2.92 -10.65 5.74
CA ILE A 32 -1.58 -11.24 5.74
C ILE A 32 -1.69 -12.70 6.15
N ASP A 33 -1.17 -13.60 5.31
CA ASP A 33 -1.14 -15.03 5.58
C ASP A 33 -0.07 -15.42 6.61
N THR A 34 0.00 -16.70 6.96
CA THR A 34 1.00 -17.24 7.92
C THR A 34 2.44 -17.25 7.39
N THR A 35 2.66 -16.85 6.13
CA THR A 35 3.99 -16.68 5.52
C THR A 35 4.41 -15.21 5.44
N GLY A 36 3.55 -14.29 5.87
CA GLY A 36 3.78 -12.85 5.82
C GLY A 36 3.47 -12.24 4.46
N LYS A 37 2.73 -12.94 3.59
CA LYS A 37 2.35 -12.43 2.26
C LYS A 37 0.95 -11.83 2.27
N PRO A 38 0.74 -10.72 1.54
CA PRO A 38 -0.60 -10.17 1.35
C PRO A 38 -1.44 -11.08 0.44
N ILE A 39 -2.64 -11.41 0.91
CA ILE A 39 -3.67 -12.18 0.21
C ILE A 39 -5.00 -11.41 0.24
N ASP A 40 -5.95 -11.83 -0.60
CA ASP A 40 -7.29 -11.24 -0.67
C ASP A 40 -7.33 -9.71 -0.83
N LEU A 41 -6.38 -9.19 -1.61
CA LEU A 41 -6.22 -7.76 -1.79
C LEU A 41 -7.37 -7.16 -2.60
N ARG A 42 -7.99 -6.12 -2.04
CA ARG A 42 -9.15 -5.41 -2.59
C ARG A 42 -8.96 -3.90 -2.47
N VAL A 43 -9.38 -3.18 -3.51
CA VAL A 43 -9.42 -1.72 -3.51
C VAL A 43 -10.79 -1.29 -2.98
N MET A 44 -10.80 -0.66 -1.82
CA MET A 44 -12.04 -0.22 -1.14
C MET A 44 -12.55 1.11 -1.69
N LYS A 45 -11.64 2.03 -1.98
CA LYS A 45 -11.97 3.35 -2.51
C LYS A 45 -10.79 3.88 -3.32
N THR A 46 -11.07 4.47 -4.46
CA THR A 46 -10.04 5.00 -5.34
C THR A 46 -10.55 6.20 -6.16
N PRO A 47 -9.70 7.18 -6.47
CA PRO A 47 -10.05 8.26 -7.39
C PRO A 47 -10.13 7.80 -8.85
N ASN A 48 -9.31 6.83 -9.25
CA ASN A 48 -9.25 6.31 -10.62
C ASN A 48 -8.54 4.93 -10.67
N GLU A 49 -8.63 4.25 -11.80
CA GLU A 49 -8.07 2.91 -11.97
C GLU A 49 -6.53 2.89 -11.97
N ASP A 50 -5.87 3.92 -12.49
CA ASP A 50 -4.40 3.95 -12.57
C ASP A 50 -3.75 4.02 -11.19
N TYR A 51 -4.36 4.79 -10.27
CA TYR A 51 -3.93 4.85 -8.88
C TYR A 51 -4.17 3.51 -8.18
N SER A 52 -5.24 2.81 -8.56
CA SER A 52 -5.55 1.48 -8.05
C SER A 52 -4.49 0.46 -8.49
N LYS A 53 -4.13 0.44 -9.77
CA LYS A 53 -3.10 -0.45 -10.33
C LYS A 53 -1.75 -0.23 -9.66
N GLU A 54 -1.36 1.03 -9.49
CA GLU A 54 -0.10 1.37 -8.83
C GLU A 54 -0.13 1.01 -7.34
N ALA A 55 -1.24 1.26 -6.64
CA ALA A 55 -1.39 0.88 -5.23
C ALA A 55 -1.31 -0.64 -5.03
N ILE A 56 -1.93 -1.43 -5.90
CA ILE A 56 -1.84 -2.90 -5.90
C ILE A 56 -0.39 -3.35 -6.11
N ARG A 57 0.31 -2.76 -7.09
CA ARG A 57 1.72 -3.07 -7.37
C ARG A 57 2.59 -2.83 -6.15
N LEU A 58 2.38 -1.71 -5.44
CA LEU A 58 3.15 -1.38 -4.25
C LEU A 58 2.98 -2.39 -3.14
N VAL A 59 1.75 -2.82 -2.86
CA VAL A 59 1.49 -3.84 -1.82
C VAL A 59 2.14 -5.18 -2.18
N ASN A 60 2.07 -5.58 -3.45
CA ASN A 60 2.70 -6.81 -3.93
C ASN A 60 4.23 -6.76 -3.97
N LEU A 61 4.82 -5.56 -4.08
CA LEU A 61 6.27 -5.37 -4.06
C LEU A 61 6.85 -5.34 -2.64
N MET A 62 6.00 -5.19 -1.62
CA MET A 62 6.49 -5.13 -0.25
C MET A 62 7.19 -6.41 0.17
N PRO A 63 8.25 -6.31 0.99
CA PRO A 63 8.82 -7.48 1.64
C PRO A 63 7.76 -8.15 2.53
N SER A 64 8.02 -9.40 2.91
CA SER A 64 7.15 -10.14 3.84
C SER A 64 6.82 -9.28 5.06
N TRP A 65 5.53 -9.18 5.34
CA TRP A 65 4.98 -8.43 6.45
C TRP A 65 5.12 -9.21 7.75
N THR A 66 5.22 -8.48 8.86
CA THR A 66 5.21 -9.09 10.18
C THR A 66 3.84 -9.75 10.41
N ILE A 67 3.87 -11.06 10.62
CA ILE A 67 2.68 -11.86 10.89
C ILE A 67 2.22 -11.56 12.32
N ALA A 68 0.91 -11.40 12.50
CA ALA A 68 0.34 -11.28 13.83
C ALA A 68 0.39 -12.66 14.53
N THR A 69 0.87 -12.70 15.76
CA THR A 69 0.86 -13.92 16.58
C THR A 69 -0.07 -13.75 17.76
N GLN A 70 -1.00 -14.67 17.96
CA GLN A 70 -1.83 -14.75 19.15
C GLN A 70 -1.44 -16.01 19.94
N ASN A 71 -0.98 -15.83 21.18
CA ASN A 71 -0.49 -16.93 22.03
C ASN A 71 0.61 -17.79 21.37
N GLY A 72 1.47 -17.17 20.56
CA GLY A 72 2.53 -17.87 19.80
C GLY A 72 2.07 -18.56 18.51
N ILE A 73 0.79 -18.48 18.16
CA ILE A 73 0.23 -19.03 16.92
C ILE A 73 0.09 -17.90 15.90
N ALA A 74 0.62 -18.11 14.69
CA ALA A 74 0.42 -17.19 13.58
C ALA A 74 -1.07 -17.13 13.19
N ILE A 75 -1.65 -15.94 13.22
CA ILE A 75 -3.03 -15.70 12.83
C ILE A 75 -3.09 -14.84 11.57
N GLU A 76 -4.08 -15.11 10.73
CA GLU A 76 -4.41 -14.23 9.62
C GLU A 76 -4.96 -12.92 10.19
N GLN A 77 -4.43 -11.80 9.71
CA GLN A 77 -4.88 -10.47 10.11
C GLN A 77 -5.25 -9.65 8.89
N GLN A 78 -6.43 -9.03 8.94
CA GLN A 78 -6.87 -8.08 7.94
C GLN A 78 -6.26 -6.70 8.20
N TRP A 79 -5.67 -6.13 7.16
CA TRP A 79 -5.06 -4.80 7.13
C TRP A 79 -5.84 -3.87 6.22
N THR A 80 -5.89 -2.60 6.61
CA THR A 80 -6.36 -1.52 5.74
C THR A 80 -5.23 -0.52 5.55
N LEU A 81 -4.75 -0.38 4.32
CA LEU A 81 -3.70 0.57 3.97
C LEU A 81 -4.28 1.71 3.14
N SER A 82 -3.81 2.92 3.39
CA SER A 82 -4.20 4.08 2.62
C SER A 82 -2.99 4.77 2.01
N ILE A 83 -2.98 4.90 0.68
CA ILE A 83 -1.88 5.49 -0.09
C ILE A 83 -2.34 6.82 -0.67
N VAL A 84 -1.58 7.88 -0.38
CA VAL A 84 -1.85 9.23 -0.86
C VAL A 84 -1.04 9.49 -2.13
N PHE A 85 -1.73 9.75 -3.23
CA PHE A 85 -1.13 10.16 -4.50
C PHE A 85 -1.00 11.68 -4.50
N ASP A 86 0.12 12.15 -3.97
CA ASP A 86 0.50 13.56 -3.85
C ASP A 86 2.04 13.64 -3.84
N ASN A 87 2.62 14.52 -4.65
CA ASN A 87 4.07 14.63 -4.80
C ASN A 87 4.76 15.20 -3.54
N ASP A 88 4.16 16.19 -2.88
CA ASP A 88 4.69 16.78 -1.65
C ASP A 88 4.70 15.74 -0.53
N TRP A 89 3.62 14.97 -0.42
CA TRP A 89 3.49 13.86 0.51
C TRP A 89 4.54 12.78 0.26
N LYS A 90 4.74 12.42 -1.02
CA LYS A 90 5.76 11.45 -1.44
C LYS A 90 7.16 11.90 -1.02
N GLN A 91 7.52 13.15 -1.29
CA GLN A 91 8.83 13.69 -0.94
C GLN A 91 9.07 13.68 0.56
N LYS A 92 8.09 14.11 1.36
CA LYS A 92 8.18 14.12 2.82
C LYS A 92 8.47 12.74 3.43
N HIS A 93 7.87 11.67 2.91
CA HIS A 93 7.97 10.33 3.49
C HIS A 93 9.08 9.47 2.87
N CYS A 94 9.62 9.86 1.71
CA CYS A 94 10.76 9.16 1.13
C CYS A 94 12.12 9.69 1.62
N GLN A 95 12.17 10.92 2.15
CA GLN A 95 13.37 11.49 2.77
C GLN A 95 13.91 10.57 3.89
#